data_AF-A0AAC9EVK1-F1
#
_entry.id   AF-A0AAC9EVK1-F1
#
_cell.length_a   1.000
_cell.length_b   1.000
_cell.length_c   1.000
_cell.angle_alpha   90.00
_cell.angle_beta   90.00
_cell.angle_gamma   90.00
#
_symmetry.space_group_name_H-M   'P 1'
#
loop_
_entity.id
_entity.type
_entity.pdbx_description
1 polymer ?
#
loop_
_entity_poly.entity_id
_entity_poly.type
_entity_poly.pdbx_seq_one_letter_code
_entity_poly.pdbx_strand_id
1 'polypeptide(L)'
;MNKEYTLEPIDFLFSEQFFKGVDEQNLSDFLLVKRREDAFLFAFEQNLPSGYKIWQDVLSEYEKKLRANSLFSSAQSFVSAELENRQKQNSSLLLEYRKKKIKNINSEYDDFLFSEARQDAFSVLALVCINRYLDNEIKDDFFERVYGLYKSGGWVCGMKKERFLLFNPNLTI
;
A
#
# COMPACT_ATOMS: atom_id res chain seq x y z
N MET A 1 18.92 -13.25 -6.96
CA MET A 1 17.82 -12.31 -6.69
C MET A 1 17.85 -11.20 -7.73
N ASN A 2 16.76 -11.00 -8.47
CA ASN A 2 16.60 -9.84 -9.36
C ASN A 2 16.22 -8.62 -8.51
N LYS A 3 17.15 -7.69 -8.30
CA LYS A 3 16.94 -6.49 -7.46
C LYS A 3 15.87 -5.57 -8.01
N GLU A 4 15.84 -5.37 -9.32
CA GLU A 4 14.87 -4.49 -9.99
C GLU A 4 13.45 -5.00 -9.76
N TYR A 5 13.20 -6.28 -10.04
CA TYR A 5 11.91 -6.91 -9.74
C TYR A 5 11.56 -6.86 -8.25
N THR A 6 12.53 -7.11 -7.37
CA THR A 6 12.29 -7.15 -5.92
C THR A 6 11.90 -5.79 -5.37
N LEU A 7 12.53 -4.71 -5.84
CA LEU A 7 12.38 -3.36 -5.30
C LEU A 7 11.37 -2.48 -6.08
N GLU A 8 10.87 -2.95 -7.23
CA GLU A 8 9.83 -2.27 -8.03
C GLU A 8 8.67 -1.71 -7.17
N PRO A 9 8.12 -2.42 -6.15
CA PRO A 9 7.05 -1.85 -5.32
C PRO A 9 7.48 -0.67 -4.46
N ILE A 10 8.73 -0.66 -3.96
CA ILE A 10 9.26 0.48 -3.20
C ILE A 10 9.56 1.66 -4.12
N ASP A 11 10.15 1.41 -5.30
CA ASP A 11 10.39 2.49 -6.27
C ASP A 11 9.07 3.11 -6.73
N PHE A 12 8.01 2.29 -6.87
CA PHE A 12 6.66 2.74 -7.22
C PHE A 12 6.07 3.73 -6.20
N LEU A 13 6.33 3.58 -4.89
CA LEU A 13 5.82 4.47 -3.83
C LEU A 13 6.21 5.95 -4.00
N PHE A 14 7.25 6.22 -4.80
CA PHE A 14 7.77 7.56 -5.06
C PHE A 14 7.52 8.01 -6.51
N SER A 15 6.79 7.22 -7.29
CA SER A 15 6.42 7.55 -8.65
C SER A 15 5.16 8.44 -8.70
N GLU A 16 4.97 9.13 -9.82
CA GLU A 16 3.75 9.92 -10.08
C GLU A 16 2.49 9.05 -10.26
N GLN A 17 2.65 7.72 -10.37
CA GLN A 17 1.51 6.80 -10.49
C GLN A 17 0.97 6.37 -9.12
N PHE A 18 1.72 6.59 -8.04
CA PHE A 18 1.27 6.25 -6.69
C PHE A 18 0.04 7.10 -6.32
N PHE A 19 -1.06 6.43 -6.00
CA PHE A 19 -2.36 7.06 -5.68
C PHE A 19 -2.97 7.95 -6.77
N LYS A 20 -2.59 7.77 -8.04
CA LYS A 20 -3.11 8.59 -9.15
C LYS A 20 -4.62 8.44 -9.40
N GLY A 21 -5.25 7.41 -8.85
CA GLY A 21 -6.65 7.07 -9.09
C GLY A 21 -6.83 5.94 -10.09
N VAL A 22 -7.99 5.29 -10.01
CA VAL A 22 -8.31 4.06 -10.73
C VAL A 22 -9.34 4.33 -11.81
N ASP A 23 -9.13 3.78 -13.01
CA ASP A 23 -10.14 3.73 -14.06
C ASP A 23 -11.17 2.63 -13.74
N GLU A 24 -12.45 2.99 -13.59
CA GLU A 24 -13.53 2.10 -13.13
C GLU A 24 -13.91 0.95 -14.11
N GLN A 25 -13.15 0.75 -15.19
CA GLN A 25 -13.54 -0.16 -16.28
C GLN A 25 -13.27 -1.64 -16.01
N ASN A 26 -12.48 -2.00 -14.98
CA ASN A 26 -12.15 -3.40 -14.64
C ASN A 26 -12.32 -3.70 -13.14
N LEU A 27 -13.57 -3.87 -12.69
CA LEU A 27 -13.96 -4.03 -11.27
C LEU A 27 -14.09 -5.50 -10.78
N SER A 28 -13.64 -6.51 -11.53
CA SER A 28 -13.90 -7.92 -11.17
C SER A 28 -13.21 -8.35 -9.87
N ASP A 29 -12.02 -7.80 -9.58
CA ASP A 29 -11.12 -8.38 -8.59
C ASP A 29 -11.13 -7.64 -7.24
N PHE A 30 -11.81 -6.50 -7.19
CA PHE A 30 -11.92 -5.65 -6.00
C PHE A 30 -13.31 -5.00 -5.89
N LEU A 31 -13.62 -4.46 -4.72
CA LEU A 31 -14.78 -3.61 -4.47
C LEU A 31 -14.30 -2.17 -4.32
N LEU A 32 -14.84 -1.28 -5.14
CA LEU A 32 -14.48 0.13 -5.10
C LEU A 32 -15.09 0.81 -3.86
N VAL A 33 -14.24 1.45 -3.07
CA VAL A 33 -14.62 2.32 -1.94
C VAL A 33 -14.55 3.77 -2.43
N LYS A 34 -15.68 4.48 -2.37
CA LYS A 34 -15.81 5.83 -2.91
C LYS A 34 -15.60 6.93 -1.87
N ARG A 35 -15.80 6.63 -0.59
CA ARG A 35 -15.69 7.58 0.51
C ARG A 35 -14.39 7.35 1.26
N ARG A 36 -13.67 8.43 1.55
CA ARG A 36 -12.40 8.38 2.29
C ARG A 36 -12.62 7.83 3.69
N GLU A 37 -13.70 8.25 4.36
CA GLU A 37 -14.01 7.83 5.73
C GLU A 37 -14.21 6.32 5.82
N ASP A 38 -14.89 5.74 4.82
CA ASP A 38 -15.08 4.29 4.74
C ASP A 38 -13.74 3.58 4.51
N ALA A 39 -12.88 4.10 3.64
CA ALA A 39 -11.57 3.52 3.38
C ALA A 39 -10.69 3.48 4.64
N PHE A 40 -10.66 4.57 5.40
CA PHE A 40 -9.94 4.63 6.67
C PHE A 40 -10.56 3.70 7.72
N LEU A 41 -11.89 3.63 7.80
CA LEU A 41 -12.59 2.69 8.67
C LEU A 41 -12.17 1.25 8.35
N PHE A 42 -12.19 0.84 7.08
CA PHE A 42 -11.83 -0.52 6.69
C PHE A 42 -10.34 -0.84 6.90
N ALA A 43 -9.45 0.15 6.79
CA ALA A 43 -8.02 -0.06 6.90
C ALA A 43 -7.54 -0.20 8.35
N PHE A 44 -8.18 0.53 9.29
CA PHE A 44 -7.63 0.74 10.63
C PHE A 44 -8.55 0.29 11.78
N GLU A 45 -9.86 0.19 11.56
CA GLU A 45 -10.78 -0.19 12.63
C GLU A 45 -10.85 -1.71 12.83
N GLN A 46 -11.03 -2.10 14.09
CA GLN A 46 -11.18 -3.50 14.50
C GLN A 46 -12.65 -3.97 14.45
N ASN A 47 -13.59 -3.04 14.65
CA ASN A 47 -15.01 -3.34 14.71
C ASN A 47 -15.68 -3.10 13.35
N LEU A 48 -15.54 -4.07 12.46
CA LEU A 48 -16.07 -3.97 11.10
C LEU A 48 -17.44 -4.65 10.96
N PRO A 49 -18.27 -4.22 9.98
CA PRO A 49 -19.53 -4.89 9.67
C PRO A 49 -19.32 -6.36 9.28
N SER A 50 -20.39 -7.17 9.36
CA SER A 50 -20.33 -8.59 9.01
C SER A 50 -19.84 -8.80 7.56
N GLY A 51 -18.95 -9.78 7.39
CA GLY A 51 -18.37 -10.17 6.11
C GLY A 51 -17.11 -9.40 5.71
N TYR A 52 -16.70 -8.38 6.49
CA TYR A 52 -15.39 -7.73 6.36
C TYR A 52 -14.35 -8.47 7.19
N LYS A 53 -13.11 -8.51 6.70
CA LYS A 53 -11.95 -8.99 7.45
C LYS A 53 -11.17 -7.78 7.95
N ILE A 54 -10.62 -7.88 9.16
CA ILE A 54 -9.73 -6.84 9.72
C ILE A 54 -8.46 -6.83 8.87
N TRP A 55 -8.17 -5.70 8.23
CA TRP A 55 -7.09 -5.61 7.25
C TRP A 55 -5.72 -5.95 7.87
N GLN A 56 -5.47 -5.43 9.07
CA GLN A 56 -4.22 -5.67 9.79
C GLN A 56 -4.05 -7.15 10.18
N ASP A 57 -5.14 -7.87 10.48
CA ASP A 57 -5.09 -9.31 10.76
C ASP A 57 -4.74 -10.10 9.49
N VAL A 58 -5.36 -9.74 8.36
CA VAL A 58 -5.03 -10.35 7.05
C VAL A 58 -3.54 -10.18 6.75
N LEU A 59 -3.01 -8.96 6.86
CA LEU A 59 -1.59 -8.69 6.63
C LEU A 59 -0.70 -9.46 7.60
N SER A 60 -1.06 -9.50 8.89
CA SER A 60 -0.31 -10.21 9.92
C SER A 60 -0.26 -11.71 9.68
N GLU A 61 -1.34 -12.31 9.16
CA GLU A 61 -1.35 -13.73 8.77
C GLU A 61 -0.35 -14.01 7.64
N TYR A 62 -0.30 -13.17 6.62
CA TYR A 62 0.68 -13.31 5.53
C TYR A 62 2.11 -13.02 5.98
N GLU A 63 2.33 -12.00 6.80
CA GLU A 63 3.64 -11.73 7.37
C GLU A 63 4.13 -12.90 8.22
N LYS A 64 3.25 -13.52 9.03
CA LYS A 64 3.59 -14.71 9.81
C LYS A 64 4.06 -15.88 8.93
N LYS A 65 3.41 -16.09 7.77
CA LYS A 65 3.86 -17.09 6.79
C LYS A 65 5.26 -16.75 6.27
N LEU A 66 5.53 -15.49 5.91
CA LEU A 66 6.87 -15.04 5.48
C LEU A 66 7.93 -15.23 6.57
N ARG A 67 7.59 -14.93 7.84
CA ARG A 67 8.48 -15.08 9.00
C ARG A 67 8.91 -16.52 9.28
N ALA A 68 8.19 -17.51 8.74
CA ALA A 68 8.59 -18.91 8.84
C ALA A 68 9.82 -19.23 7.96
N ASN A 69 10.10 -18.40 6.95
CA ASN A 69 11.29 -18.55 6.11
C ASN A 69 12.55 -18.07 6.87
N SER A 70 13.61 -18.87 6.87
CA SER A 70 14.86 -18.60 7.59
C SER A 70 15.58 -17.32 7.12
N LEU A 71 15.34 -16.88 5.87
CA LEU A 71 15.91 -15.67 5.30
C LEU A 71 15.07 -14.41 5.57
N PHE A 72 13.94 -14.51 6.28
CA PHE A 72 13.04 -13.39 6.53
C PHE A 72 13.74 -12.18 7.15
N SER A 73 14.57 -12.39 8.18
CA SER A 73 15.27 -11.29 8.86
C SER A 73 16.24 -10.56 7.92
N SER A 74 16.91 -11.30 7.03
CA SER A 74 17.77 -10.71 6.00
C SER A 74 16.96 -9.94 4.96
N ALA A 75 15.82 -10.49 4.50
CA ALA A 75 14.92 -9.84 3.57
C ALA A 75 14.36 -8.53 4.16
N GLN A 76 13.86 -8.57 5.40
CA GLN A 76 13.32 -7.41 6.09
C GLN A 76 14.38 -6.31 6.26
N SER A 77 15.58 -6.66 6.71
CA SER A 77 16.69 -5.71 6.85
C SER A 77 17.06 -5.05 5.52
N PHE A 78 17.17 -5.85 4.45
CA PHE A 78 17.47 -5.35 3.11
C PHE A 78 16.41 -4.38 2.59
N VAL A 79 15.13 -4.80 2.64
CA VAL A 79 14.00 -4.00 2.16
C VAL A 79 13.84 -2.71 2.97
N SER A 80 14.04 -2.78 4.29
CA SER A 80 13.93 -1.60 5.16
C SER A 80 15.02 -0.56 4.87
N ALA A 81 16.25 -1.01 4.62
CA ALA A 81 17.36 -0.12 4.26
C ALA A 81 17.13 0.57 2.90
N GLU A 82 16.61 -0.15 1.90
CA GLU A 82 16.27 0.43 0.60
C GLU A 82 15.11 1.43 0.71
N LEU A 83 14.06 1.12 1.47
CA LEU A 83 12.96 2.03 1.72
C LEU A 83 13.43 3.32 2.41
N GLU A 84 14.26 3.21 3.44
CA GLU A 84 14.83 4.37 4.14
C GLU A 84 15.66 5.23 3.19
N ASN A 85 16.46 4.61 2.33
CA ASN A 85 17.25 5.32 1.32
C ASN A 85 16.36 6.09 0.34
N ARG A 86 15.29 5.46 -0.18
CA ARG A 86 14.33 6.15 -1.07
C ARG A 86 13.58 7.28 -0.37
N GLN A 87 13.23 7.11 0.90
CA GLN A 87 12.64 8.18 1.71
C GLN A 87 13.58 9.38 1.85
N LYS A 88 14.89 9.16 2.07
CA LYS A 88 15.89 10.23 2.13
C LYS A 88 16.01 10.97 0.81
N GLN A 89 16.11 10.22 -0.30
CA GLN A 89 16.19 10.78 -1.66
C GLN A 89 14.96 11.63 -2.02
N ASN A 90 13.79 11.27 -1.49
CA ASN A 90 12.51 11.94 -1.76
C ASN A 90 12.02 12.82 -0.60
N SER A 91 12.91 13.19 0.34
CA SER A 91 12.55 13.97 1.54
C SER A 91 12.01 15.38 1.22
N SER A 92 12.34 15.92 0.05
CA SER A 92 11.80 17.18 -0.47
C SER A 92 10.27 17.16 -0.61
N LEU A 93 9.67 16.02 -0.99
CA LEU A 93 8.23 15.90 -1.19
C LEU A 93 7.44 16.24 0.10
N LEU A 94 7.90 15.74 1.24
CA LEU A 94 7.28 16.02 2.54
C LEU A 94 7.45 17.49 2.93
N LEU A 95 8.62 18.07 2.63
CA LEU A 95 8.88 19.49 2.89
C LEU A 95 7.97 20.38 2.04
N GLU A 96 7.77 20.05 0.77
CA GLU A 96 6.87 20.75 -0.15
C GLU A 96 5.42 20.68 0.31
N TYR A 97 4.94 19.50 0.69
CA TYR A 97 3.61 19.34 1.28
C TYR A 97 3.43 20.20 2.54
N ARG A 98 4.40 20.16 3.48
CA ARG A 98 4.35 21.00 4.69
C ARG A 98 4.28 22.49 4.36
N LYS A 99 5.04 22.96 3.35
CA LYS A 99 4.98 24.35 2.87
C LYS A 99 3.60 24.69 2.31
N LYS A 100 3.00 23.81 1.50
CA LYS A 100 1.62 24.00 0.99
C LYS A 100 0.62 24.09 2.14
N LYS A 101 0.74 23.21 3.14
CA LYS A 101 -0.13 23.17 4.32
C LYS A 101 -0.06 24.44 5.16
N ILE A 102 1.14 24.95 5.44
CA ILE A 102 1.33 26.22 6.16
C ILE A 102 0.69 27.40 5.40
N LYS A 103 0.75 27.36 4.07
CA LYS A 103 0.16 28.38 3.20
C LYS A 103 -1.34 28.18 2.96
N ASN A 104 -1.94 27.09 3.45
CA ASN A 104 -3.33 26.68 3.17
C ASN A 104 -3.65 26.62 1.66
N ILE A 105 -2.71 26.11 0.85
CA ILE A 105 -2.87 25.90 -0.60
C ILE A 105 -2.77 24.43 -1.01
N ASN A 106 -2.73 23.52 -0.03
CA ASN A 106 -2.81 22.08 -0.26
C ASN A 106 -4.22 21.69 -0.71
N SER A 107 -4.33 20.69 -1.58
CA SER A 107 -5.61 20.05 -1.91
C SER A 107 -5.97 18.93 -0.94
N GLU A 108 -7.21 18.45 -0.99
CA GLU A 108 -7.60 17.22 -0.27
C GLU A 108 -6.79 16.00 -0.71
N TYR A 109 -6.42 15.95 -2.00
CA TYR A 109 -5.51 14.96 -2.54
C TYR A 109 -4.11 15.05 -1.91
N ASP A 110 -3.54 16.24 -1.77
CA ASP A 110 -2.25 16.44 -1.08
C ASP A 110 -2.36 15.90 0.37
N ASP A 111 -3.46 16.18 1.08
CA ASP A 111 -3.66 15.67 2.44
C ASP A 111 -3.81 14.15 2.49
N PHE A 112 -4.47 13.55 1.51
CA PHE A 112 -4.58 12.09 1.41
C PHE A 112 -3.20 11.46 1.14
N LEU A 113 -2.45 11.99 0.17
CA LEU A 113 -1.13 11.48 -0.22
C LEU A 113 -0.13 11.49 0.93
N PHE A 114 -0.26 12.40 1.90
CA PHE A 114 0.62 12.49 3.07
C PHE A 114 -0.06 12.04 4.39
N SER A 115 -1.12 11.23 4.29
CA SER A 115 -1.86 10.67 5.43
C SER A 115 -1.36 9.28 5.86
N GLU A 116 -2.06 8.68 6.84
CA GLU A 116 -1.84 7.30 7.29
C GLU A 116 -2.00 6.27 6.16
N ALA A 117 -2.81 6.55 5.14
CA ALA A 117 -2.94 5.71 3.94
C ALA A 117 -1.59 5.47 3.24
N ARG A 118 -0.72 6.48 3.24
CA ARG A 118 0.64 6.35 2.69
C ARG A 118 1.50 5.45 3.56
N GLN A 119 1.41 5.55 4.88
CA GLN A 119 2.22 4.71 5.78
C GLN A 119 1.79 3.25 5.70
N ASP A 120 0.48 3.00 5.65
CA ASP A 120 -0.07 1.66 5.39
C ASP A 120 0.45 1.09 4.06
N ALA A 121 0.38 1.87 2.98
CA ALA A 121 0.91 1.46 1.67
C ALA A 121 2.41 1.15 1.70
N PHE A 122 3.20 1.92 2.45
CA PHE A 122 4.64 1.68 2.62
C PHE A 122 4.88 0.33 3.29
N SER A 123 4.17 0.04 4.38
CA SER A 123 4.28 -1.24 5.09
C SER A 123 3.82 -2.41 4.23
N VAL A 124 2.69 -2.28 3.53
CA VAL A 124 2.15 -3.33 2.65
C VAL A 124 3.09 -3.62 1.48
N LEU A 125 3.57 -2.59 0.79
CA LEU A 125 4.46 -2.78 -0.36
C LEU A 125 5.87 -3.26 0.06
N ALA A 126 6.32 -2.96 1.28
CA ALA A 126 7.51 -3.60 1.84
C ALA A 126 7.32 -5.11 2.01
N LEU A 127 6.14 -5.59 2.43
CA LEU A 127 5.85 -7.03 2.51
C LEU A 127 5.85 -7.69 1.12
N VAL A 128 5.37 -6.99 0.09
CA VAL A 128 5.48 -7.46 -1.32
C VAL A 128 6.96 -7.65 -1.69
N CYS A 129 7.81 -6.65 -1.43
CA CYS A 129 9.25 -6.75 -1.67
C CYS A 129 9.89 -7.92 -0.90
N ILE A 130 9.52 -8.13 0.37
CA ILE A 130 10.01 -9.24 1.18
C ILE A 130 9.59 -10.58 0.54
N ASN A 131 8.33 -10.72 0.13
CA ASN A 131 7.88 -11.94 -0.55
C ASN A 131 8.68 -12.21 -1.82
N ARG A 132 8.91 -11.19 -2.66
CA ARG A 132 9.72 -11.29 -3.89
C ARG A 132 11.18 -11.63 -3.60
N TYR A 133 11.77 -11.04 -2.55
CA TYR A 133 13.12 -11.36 -2.08
C TYR A 133 13.25 -12.84 -1.73
N LEU A 134 12.24 -13.39 -1.07
CA LEU A 134 12.14 -14.79 -0.65
C LEU A 134 11.64 -15.71 -1.78
N ASP A 135 11.92 -15.36 -3.04
CA ASP A 135 11.54 -16.14 -4.23
C ASP A 135 10.03 -16.44 -4.32
N ASN A 136 9.23 -15.42 -3.99
CA ASN A 136 7.77 -15.48 -3.93
C ASN A 136 7.29 -16.62 -3.02
N GLU A 137 7.77 -16.67 -1.77
CA GLU A 137 7.43 -17.69 -0.77
C GLU A 137 5.92 -17.96 -0.69
N ILE A 138 5.10 -16.90 -0.68
CA ILE A 138 3.65 -16.98 -0.73
C ILE A 138 3.19 -17.26 -2.17
N LYS A 139 2.63 -18.46 -2.39
CA LYS A 139 2.25 -18.98 -3.71
C LYS A 139 0.81 -18.70 -4.14
N ASP A 140 -0.02 -18.14 -3.26
CA ASP A 140 -1.45 -17.87 -3.50
C ASP A 140 -1.72 -16.51 -4.14
N ASP A 141 -0.72 -15.91 -4.81
CA ASP A 141 -0.76 -14.63 -5.55
C ASP A 141 -1.15 -13.36 -4.77
N PHE A 142 -1.43 -13.47 -3.47
CA PHE A 142 -1.94 -12.37 -2.63
C PHE A 142 -1.16 -11.06 -2.80
N PHE A 143 0.17 -11.11 -2.63
CA PHE A 143 1.01 -9.91 -2.69
C PHE A 143 1.10 -9.30 -4.09
N GLU A 144 1.08 -10.12 -5.14
CA GLU A 144 1.12 -9.64 -6.52
C GLU A 144 -0.22 -9.01 -6.93
N ARG A 145 -1.34 -9.54 -6.45
CA ARG A 145 -2.66 -8.91 -6.62
C ARG A 145 -2.75 -7.58 -5.88
N VAL A 146 -2.28 -7.53 -4.63
CA VAL A 146 -2.20 -6.27 -3.87
C VAL A 146 -1.38 -5.24 -4.64
N TYR A 147 -0.19 -5.62 -5.13
CA TYR A 147 0.64 -4.69 -5.89
C TYR A 147 0.02 -4.26 -7.22
N GLY A 148 -0.63 -5.18 -7.94
CA GLY A 148 -1.40 -4.86 -9.15
C GLY A 148 -2.48 -3.80 -8.90
N LEU A 149 -3.17 -3.87 -7.76
CA LEU A 149 -4.15 -2.87 -7.36
C LEU A 149 -3.52 -1.51 -7.04
N TYR A 150 -2.37 -1.48 -6.37
CA TYR A 150 -1.62 -0.23 -6.18
C TYR A 150 -1.18 0.37 -7.52
N LYS A 151 -0.70 -0.45 -8.47
CA LYS A 151 -0.34 -0.01 -9.82
C LYS A 151 -1.50 0.54 -10.62
N SER A 152 -2.73 0.12 -10.31
CA SER A 152 -3.94 0.72 -10.90
C SER A 152 -4.24 2.13 -10.38
N GLY A 153 -3.48 2.63 -9.40
CA GLY A 153 -3.61 3.97 -8.84
C GLY A 153 -4.48 4.06 -7.56
N GLY A 154 -4.96 2.93 -7.05
CA GLY A 154 -5.81 2.86 -5.87
C GLY A 154 -5.05 2.58 -4.56
N TRP A 155 -5.74 2.74 -3.44
CA TRP A 155 -5.27 2.32 -2.13
C TRP A 155 -6.01 1.07 -1.67
N VAL A 156 -5.29 -0.04 -1.50
CA VAL A 156 -5.86 -1.28 -0.94
C VAL A 156 -6.08 -1.07 0.55
N CYS A 157 -7.34 -0.87 0.94
CA CYS A 157 -7.72 -0.41 2.28
C CYS A 157 -8.52 -1.47 3.07
N GLY A 158 -8.54 -2.72 2.61
CA GLY A 158 -9.14 -3.81 3.36
C GLY A 158 -9.65 -4.95 2.49
N MET A 159 -10.47 -5.80 3.09
CA MET A 159 -10.97 -7.02 2.44
C MET A 159 -12.38 -7.37 2.91
N LYS A 160 -13.24 -7.74 1.96
CA LYS A 160 -14.59 -8.27 2.23
C LYS A 160 -14.69 -9.67 1.64
N LYS A 161 -14.84 -10.68 2.49
CA LYS A 161 -14.70 -12.10 2.13
C LYS A 161 -13.35 -12.31 1.42
N GLU A 162 -13.37 -12.64 0.12
CA GLU A 162 -12.17 -12.87 -0.70
C GLU A 162 -11.87 -11.75 -1.71
N ARG A 163 -12.55 -10.60 -1.59
CA ARG A 163 -12.36 -9.44 -2.48
C ARG A 163 -11.67 -8.30 -1.75
N PHE A 164 -10.67 -7.70 -2.39
CA PHE A 164 -10.01 -6.50 -1.89
C PHE A 164 -10.96 -5.30 -1.91
N LEU A 165 -10.78 -4.39 -0.97
CA LEU A 165 -11.39 -3.06 -0.99
C LEU A 165 -10.35 -2.09 -1.55
N LEU A 166 -10.72 -1.37 -2.60
CA LEU A 166 -9.84 -0.43 -3.26
C LEU A 166 -10.44 0.97 -3.19
N PHE A 167 -9.77 1.89 -2.52
CA PHE A 167 -10.14 3.29 -2.52
C PHE A 167 -9.56 3.98 -3.75
N ASN A 168 -10.34 4.84 -4.41
CA ASN A 168 -9.89 5.66 -5.54
C ASN A 168 -9.61 7.11 -5.07
N PRO A 169 -8.32 7.51 -4.96
CA PRO A 169 -7.95 8.83 -4.48
C PRO A 169 -8.34 9.99 -5.40
N ASN A 170 -8.69 9.73 -6.66
CA ASN A 170 -9.13 10.76 -7.60
C ASN A 170 -10.59 11.19 -7.39
N LEU A 171 -11.36 10.49 -6.53
CA LEU A 171 -12.72 10.90 -6.13
C LEU A 171 -12.72 12.02 -5.07
N THR A 172 -11.54 12.50 -4.67
CA THR A 172 -11.34 13.58 -3.70
C THR A 172 -11.17 14.95 -4.37
N ILE A 173 -11.60 15.09 -5.63
CA ILE A 173 -11.55 16.33 -6.44
C ILE A 173 -12.97 16.80 -6.75
#